data_AF-A0A522V817-F1
#
_entry.id   AF-A0A522V817-F1
#
_cell.length_a   1.000
_cell.length_b   1.000
_cell.length_c   1.000
_cell.angle_alpha   90.00
_cell.angle_beta   90.00
_cell.angle_gamma   90.00
#
_symmetry.space_group_name_H-M   'P 1'
#
loop_
_entity.id
_entity.type
_entity.pdbx_description
1 polymer ?
#
loop_
_entity_poly.entity_id
_entity_poly.type
_entity_poly.pdbx_seq_one_letter_code
_entity_poly.pdbx_strand_id
1 'polypeptide(L)'
;MFHARTPGRKLLGSSFDYILFLRPRQWSILTCQLAVGILSAPAVAEAIVGHSERTLGILSWIKLVIAWTAWVLCLNGGTLAFNSAHDRDEEEIAYLIQPPLPPRHLAHVSFLLMMAGGVLVFLITPAFGLVIVGCILMSVIYSHPITRWKSVPDVTGSLT
;
A
#
# COMPACT_ATOMS: atom_id res chain seq x y z
N MET A 1 -24.41 -5.89 5.51
CA MET A 1 -23.52 -6.02 4.34
C MET A 1 -22.45 -7.11 4.59
N PHE A 2 -22.86 -8.38 4.58
CA PHE A 2 -22.01 -9.55 4.85
C PHE A 2 -21.52 -10.27 3.57
N HIS A 3 -21.87 -9.76 2.38
CA HIS A 3 -21.92 -10.58 1.16
C HIS A 3 -20.57 -10.88 0.47
N ALA A 4 -19.48 -10.15 0.74
CA ALA A 4 -18.19 -10.39 0.07
C ALA A 4 -17.23 -11.30 0.86
N ARG A 5 -17.43 -11.47 2.18
CA ARG A 5 -16.51 -12.26 3.04
C ARG A 5 -16.71 -13.76 2.88
N THR A 6 -17.96 -14.18 2.81
CA THR A 6 -18.35 -15.60 2.72
C THR A 6 -17.82 -16.27 1.44
N PRO A 7 -17.93 -15.69 0.23
CA PRO A 7 -17.34 -16.30 -0.96
C PRO A 7 -15.81 -16.30 -0.93
N GLY A 8 -15.17 -15.23 -0.46
CA GLY A 8 -13.71 -15.14 -0.37
C GLY A 8 -13.09 -16.20 0.55
N ARG A 9 -13.66 -16.40 1.74
CA ARG A 9 -13.23 -17.46 2.65
C ARG A 9 -13.55 -18.87 2.15
N LYS A 10 -14.62 -19.05 1.37
CA LYS A 10 -14.91 -20.34 0.72
C LYS A 10 -13.85 -20.73 -0.31
N LEU A 11 -13.29 -19.76 -1.04
CA LEU A 11 -12.28 -20.00 -2.07
C LEU A 11 -10.86 -20.11 -1.48
N LEU A 12 -10.49 -19.18 -0.59
CA LEU A 12 -9.11 -19.00 -0.13
C LEU A 12 -8.89 -19.37 1.35
N GLY A 13 -9.93 -19.84 2.04
CA GLY A 13 -9.85 -20.21 3.46
C GLY A 13 -9.49 -19.03 4.36
N SER A 14 -8.70 -19.32 5.40
CA SER A 14 -8.17 -18.31 6.33
C SER A 14 -7.16 -17.36 5.68
N SER A 15 -6.55 -17.74 4.55
CA SER A 15 -5.62 -16.86 3.82
C SER A 15 -6.29 -15.62 3.25
N PHE A 16 -7.62 -15.64 3.08
CA PHE A 16 -8.39 -14.46 2.68
C PHE A 16 -8.26 -13.30 3.68
N ASP A 17 -8.00 -13.59 4.96
CA ASP A 17 -7.86 -12.54 5.97
C ASP A 17 -6.63 -11.66 5.71
N TYR A 18 -5.56 -12.21 5.15
CA TYR A 18 -4.40 -11.41 4.71
C TYR A 18 -4.79 -10.38 3.66
N ILE A 19 -5.67 -10.75 2.71
CA ILE A 19 -6.15 -9.86 1.65
C ILE A 19 -7.05 -8.77 2.25
N LEU A 20 -7.89 -9.11 3.23
CA LEU A 20 -8.74 -8.12 3.92
C LEU A 20 -7.91 -7.03 4.59
N PHE A 21 -6.78 -7.39 5.19
CA PHE A 21 -5.87 -6.43 5.82
C PHE A 21 -5.11 -5.54 4.83
N LEU A 22 -5.06 -5.88 3.54
CA LEU A 22 -4.60 -4.98 2.47
C LEU A 22 -5.64 -3.88 2.11
N ARG A 23 -6.80 -3.90 2.78
CA ARG A 23 -7.93 -2.97 2.67
C ARG A 23 -8.35 -2.68 1.21
N PRO A 24 -8.86 -3.69 0.46
CA PRO A 24 -9.21 -3.53 -0.96
C PRO A 24 -10.17 -2.39 -1.27
N ARG A 25 -11.00 -1.98 -0.29
CA ARG A 25 -11.91 -0.83 -0.41
C ARG A 25 -11.19 0.50 -0.63
N GLN A 26 -9.92 0.62 -0.24
CA GLN A 26 -9.10 1.81 -0.45
C GLN A 26 -8.39 1.81 -1.81
N TRP A 27 -8.32 0.68 -2.52
CA TRP A 27 -7.49 0.55 -3.72
C TRP A 27 -7.90 1.50 -4.85
N SER A 28 -9.19 1.80 -5.00
CA SER A 28 -9.66 2.77 -6.00
C SER A 28 -9.10 4.17 -5.74
N ILE A 29 -9.08 4.62 -4.49
CA ILE A 29 -8.53 5.92 -4.09
C ILE A 29 -7.03 5.98 -4.41
N LEU A 30 -6.29 4.93 -4.04
CA LEU A 30 -4.85 4.84 -4.28
C LEU A 30 -4.51 4.73 -5.77
N THR A 31 -5.40 4.12 -6.56
CA THR A 31 -5.30 4.08 -8.02
C THR A 31 -5.42 5.48 -8.60
N CYS A 32 -6.40 6.26 -8.13
CA CYS A 32 -6.54 7.67 -8.53
C CYS A 32 -5.31 8.49 -8.13
N GLN A 33 -4.77 8.29 -6.93
CA GLN A 33 -3.56 8.96 -6.47
C GLN A 33 -2.35 8.64 -7.37
N LEU A 34 -2.15 7.36 -7.71
CA LEU A 34 -1.11 6.95 -8.63
C LEU A 34 -1.31 7.58 -10.02
N ALA A 35 -2.54 7.57 -10.53
CA ALA A 35 -2.87 8.16 -11.81
C ALA A 35 -2.55 9.66 -11.85
N VAL A 36 -2.88 10.41 -10.80
CA VAL A 36 -2.51 11.83 -10.65
C VAL A 36 -0.99 12.00 -10.68
N GLY A 37 -0.24 11.14 -9.98
CA GLY A 37 1.22 11.18 -9.99
C GLY A 37 1.81 10.91 -11.39
N ILE A 38 1.26 9.94 -12.12
CA ILE A 38 1.70 9.61 -13.49
C ILE A 38 1.37 10.77 -14.44
N LEU A 39 0.13 11.28 -14.40
CA LEU A 39 -0.34 12.33 -15.32
C LEU A 39 0.33 13.69 -15.07
N SER A 40 0.78 13.95 -13.85
CA SER A 40 1.51 15.19 -13.50
C SER A 40 3.02 15.10 -13.76
N ALA A 41 3.54 13.93 -14.12
CA ALA A 41 4.97 13.77 -14.38
C ALA A 41 5.38 14.60 -15.63
N PRO A 42 6.44 15.44 -15.56
CA PRO A 42 6.90 16.24 -16.70
C PRO A 42 7.19 15.39 -17.95
N ALA A 43 7.76 14.20 -17.74
CA ALA A 43 8.05 13.24 -18.80
C ALA A 43 6.78 12.77 -19.54
N VAL A 44 5.61 12.76 -18.89
CA VAL A 44 4.32 12.44 -19.52
C VAL A 44 3.74 13.66 -20.24
N ALA A 45 3.91 14.87 -19.69
CA ALA A 45 3.47 16.10 -20.34
C ALA A 45 4.25 16.37 -21.64
N GLU A 46 5.59 16.29 -21.61
CA GLU A 46 6.46 16.42 -22.78
C GLU A 46 6.13 15.37 -23.86
N ALA A 47 5.85 14.15 -23.40
CA ALA A 47 5.46 13.02 -24.22
C ALA A 47 4.16 13.24 -25.01
N ILE A 48 3.15 13.85 -24.38
CA ILE A 48 1.85 14.16 -25.00
C ILE A 48 2.00 15.27 -26.04
N VAL A 49 2.77 16.33 -25.70
CA VAL A 49 2.96 17.47 -26.61
C VAL A 49 3.85 17.10 -27.80
N GLY A 50 4.95 16.38 -27.56
CA GLY A 50 5.98 16.10 -28.55
C GLY A 50 5.76 14.86 -29.44
N HIS A 51 4.68 14.08 -29.23
CA HIS A 51 4.37 12.85 -30.00
C HIS A 51 5.57 11.87 -30.08
N SER A 52 6.32 11.73 -29.00
CA SER A 52 7.55 10.91 -28.98
C SER A 52 7.24 9.41 -28.82
N GLU A 53 7.89 8.52 -29.56
CA GLU A 53 7.79 7.06 -29.34
C GLU A 53 8.25 6.63 -27.93
N ARG A 54 9.08 7.47 -27.28
CA ARG A 54 9.50 7.29 -25.88
C ARG A 54 8.30 7.25 -24.92
N THR A 55 7.19 7.92 -25.27
CA THR A 55 5.91 7.97 -24.54
C THR A 55 5.26 6.60 -24.42
N LEU A 56 5.15 5.86 -25.53
CA LEU A 56 4.55 4.51 -25.57
C LEU A 56 5.35 3.53 -24.72
N GLY A 57 6.66 3.74 -24.63
CA GLY A 57 7.54 2.97 -23.75
C GLY A 57 7.37 3.28 -22.26
N ILE A 58 7.00 4.51 -21.88
CA ILE A 58 6.77 4.92 -20.47
C ILE A 58 5.38 4.46 -20.02
N LEU A 59 4.36 4.65 -20.85
CA LEU A 59 2.97 4.25 -20.60
C LEU A 59 2.67 2.81 -21.04
N SER A 60 3.69 1.98 -21.18
CA SER A 60 3.52 0.56 -21.46
C SER A 60 2.61 -0.07 -20.41
N TRP A 61 1.60 -0.82 -20.86
CA TRP A 61 0.67 -1.53 -19.97
C TRP A 61 1.38 -2.38 -18.92
N ILE A 62 2.51 -3.02 -19.27
CA ILE A 62 3.31 -3.80 -18.32
C ILE A 62 3.84 -2.90 -17.21
N LYS A 63 4.41 -1.73 -17.54
CA LYS A 63 4.93 -0.79 -16.54
C LYS A 63 3.82 -0.20 -15.68
N LEU A 64 2.67 0.10 -16.27
CA LEU A 64 1.49 0.59 -15.53
C LEU A 64 0.98 -0.46 -14.54
N VAL A 65 0.91 -1.73 -14.94
CA VAL A 65 0.53 -2.83 -14.05
C VAL A 65 1.57 -3.01 -12.94
N ILE A 66 2.88 -3.01 -13.26
CA ILE A 66 3.93 -3.10 -12.24
C ILE A 66 3.85 -1.93 -11.27
N ALA A 67 3.66 -0.70 -11.76
CA ALA A 67 3.53 0.50 -10.93
C ALA A 67 2.29 0.41 -10.02
N TRP A 68 1.16 -0.03 -10.57
CA TRP A 68 -0.07 -0.20 -9.83
C TRP A 68 0.07 -1.27 -8.74
N THR A 69 0.61 -2.44 -9.08
CA THR A 69 0.85 -3.53 -8.13
C THR A 69 1.80 -3.08 -7.03
N ALA A 70 2.91 -2.44 -7.38
CA ALA A 70 3.87 -1.99 -6.39
C ALA A 70 3.30 -0.89 -5.47
N TRP A 71 2.58 0.08 -6.01
CA TRP A 71 2.03 1.21 -5.25
C TRP A 71 0.80 0.82 -4.43
N VAL A 72 -0.24 0.31 -5.09
CA VAL A 72 -1.56 0.08 -4.48
C VAL A 72 -1.54 -1.15 -3.59
N LEU A 73 -1.07 -2.28 -4.14
CA LEU A 73 -1.10 -3.56 -3.45
C LEU A 73 0.07 -3.70 -2.49
N CYS A 74 1.30 -3.56 -2.98
CA CYS A 74 2.48 -3.89 -2.20
C CYS A 74 2.82 -2.84 -1.14
N LEU A 75 2.99 -1.59 -1.53
CA LEU A 75 3.35 -0.52 -0.62
C LEU A 75 2.19 -0.15 0.30
N ASN A 76 1.07 0.33 -0.24
CA ASN A 76 -0.03 0.84 0.58
C ASN A 76 -0.78 -0.28 1.30
N GLY A 77 -1.16 -1.35 0.58
CA GLY A 77 -1.78 -2.53 1.18
C GLY A 77 -0.87 -3.17 2.23
N GLY A 78 0.41 -3.36 1.91
CA GLY A 78 1.41 -3.88 2.85
C GLY A 78 1.58 -2.99 4.08
N THR A 79 1.68 -1.67 3.91
CA THR A 79 1.77 -0.72 5.04
C THR A 79 0.58 -0.86 5.98
N LEU A 80 -0.65 -0.91 5.45
CA LEU A 80 -1.87 -1.03 6.27
C LEU A 80 -1.91 -2.36 7.02
N ALA A 81 -1.56 -3.45 6.36
CA ALA A 81 -1.48 -4.77 6.99
C ALA A 81 -0.37 -4.84 8.04
N PHE A 82 0.78 -4.22 7.78
CA PHE A 82 1.90 -4.14 8.71
C PHE A 82 1.52 -3.36 9.96
N ASN A 83 0.84 -2.22 9.80
CA ASN A 83 0.34 -1.42 10.90
C ASN A 83 -0.68 -2.21 11.74
N SER A 84 -1.67 -2.82 11.07
CA SER A 84 -2.72 -3.60 11.74
C SER A 84 -2.15 -4.79 12.54
N ALA A 85 -1.06 -5.39 12.05
CA ALA A 85 -0.37 -6.48 12.75
C ALA A 85 0.32 -6.01 14.05
N HIS A 86 0.87 -4.79 14.06
CA HIS A 86 1.56 -4.24 15.23
C HIS A 86 0.60 -3.60 16.23
N ASP A 87 -0.45 -2.95 15.75
CA ASP A 87 -1.46 -2.32 16.61
C ASP A 87 -2.50 -3.33 17.13
N ARG A 88 -2.54 -4.54 16.56
CA ARG A 88 -3.59 -5.54 16.82
C ARG A 88 -4.97 -4.94 16.66
N ASP A 89 -5.22 -4.35 15.48
CA ASP A 89 -6.50 -3.73 15.14
C ASP A 89 -7.63 -4.78 15.18
N GLU A 90 -8.35 -4.83 16.29
CA GLU A 90 -9.51 -5.72 16.52
C GLU A 90 -10.85 -4.96 16.41
N GLU A 91 -10.80 -3.63 16.53
CA GLU A 91 -11.96 -2.74 16.38
C GLU A 91 -12.12 -2.25 14.94
N GLU A 92 -13.24 -1.58 14.64
CA GLU A 92 -13.47 -1.04 13.31
C GLU A 92 -12.41 -0.01 12.93
N ILE A 93 -11.77 -0.22 11.78
CA ILE A 93 -10.73 0.65 11.24
C ILE A 93 -11.12 1.13 9.85
N ALA A 94 -10.54 2.25 9.42
CA ALA A 94 -10.82 2.84 8.13
C ALA A 94 -10.73 1.79 7.00
N TYR A 95 -11.82 1.67 6.22
CA TYR A 95 -11.97 0.75 5.09
C TYR A 95 -12.02 -0.75 5.43
N LEU A 96 -12.02 -1.13 6.71
CA LEU A 96 -12.19 -2.52 7.15
C LEU A 96 -13.17 -2.58 8.35
N ILE A 97 -14.43 -2.86 8.02
CA ILE A 97 -15.51 -3.00 8.99
C ILE A 97 -15.43 -4.39 9.64
N GLN A 98 -15.48 -4.46 10.97
CA GLN A 98 -15.38 -5.70 11.76
C GLN A 98 -14.15 -6.54 11.35
N PRO A 99 -12.91 -6.08 11.56
CA PRO A 99 -11.73 -6.83 11.11
C PRO A 99 -11.72 -8.27 11.70
N PRO A 100 -11.23 -9.27 10.94
CA PRO A 100 -10.93 -10.56 11.55
C PRO A 100 -9.72 -10.41 12.48
N LEU A 101 -9.48 -11.37 13.37
CA LEU A 101 -8.26 -11.38 14.18
C LEU A 101 -7.03 -11.34 13.25
N PRO A 102 -6.06 -10.43 13.46
CA PRO A 102 -4.85 -10.36 12.64
C PRO A 102 -4.14 -11.73 12.55
N PRO A 103 -3.89 -12.25 11.34
CA PRO A 103 -3.18 -13.51 11.18
C PRO A 103 -1.78 -13.46 11.81
N ARG A 104 -1.34 -14.59 12.37
CA ARG A 104 -0.05 -14.72 13.10
C ARG A 104 1.16 -14.18 12.33
N HIS A 105 1.18 -14.34 11.01
CA HIS A 105 2.31 -13.93 10.16
C HIS A 105 2.06 -12.63 9.39
N LEU A 106 1.00 -11.88 9.72
CA LEU A 106 0.60 -10.69 8.97
C LEU A 106 1.74 -9.65 8.85
N ALA A 107 2.47 -9.38 9.93
CA ALA A 107 3.61 -8.46 9.92
C ALA A 107 4.73 -8.88 8.96
N HIS A 108 5.11 -10.15 8.99
CA HIS A 108 6.18 -10.67 8.13
C HIS A 108 5.75 -10.70 6.65
N VAL A 109 4.53 -11.17 6.39
CA VAL A 109 3.97 -11.23 5.03
C VAL A 109 3.83 -9.83 4.43
N SER A 110 3.31 -8.87 5.19
CA SER A 110 3.16 -7.48 4.75
C SER A 110 4.50 -6.78 4.52
N PHE A 111 5.49 -7.03 5.38
CA PHE A 111 6.86 -6.51 5.17
C PHE A 111 7.49 -7.08 3.90
N LEU A 112 7.43 -8.41 3.70
CA LEU A 112 7.93 -9.04 2.47
C LEU A 112 7.20 -8.54 1.23
N LEU A 113 5.89 -8.30 1.34
CA LEU A 113 5.09 -7.73 0.27
C LEU A 113 5.55 -6.31 -0.10
N MET A 114 5.81 -5.45 0.89
CA MET A 114 6.39 -4.12 0.68
C MET A 114 7.76 -4.21 0.00
N MET A 115 8.65 -5.08 0.48
CA MET A 115 9.98 -5.28 -0.11
C MET A 115 9.90 -5.76 -1.56
N ALA A 116 9.00 -6.69 -1.86
CA ALA A 116 8.75 -7.15 -3.23
C ALA A 116 8.28 -6.00 -4.14
N GLY A 117 7.37 -5.15 -3.66
CA GLY A 117 6.96 -3.92 -4.35
C GLY A 117 8.12 -2.97 -4.59
N GLY A 118 8.98 -2.77 -3.58
CA GLY A 118 10.19 -1.96 -3.67
C GLY A 118 11.16 -2.45 -4.74
N VAL A 119 11.37 -3.76 -4.85
CA VAL A 119 12.20 -4.36 -5.91
C VAL A 119 11.56 -4.19 -7.30
N LEU A 120 10.24 -4.44 -7.41
CA LEU A 120 9.51 -4.40 -8.68
C LEU A 120 9.61 -3.04 -9.39
N VAL A 121 9.59 -1.93 -8.66
CA VAL A 121 9.62 -0.60 -9.28
C VAL A 121 10.99 -0.22 -9.86
N PHE A 122 12.08 -0.87 -9.47
CA PHE A 122 13.37 -0.71 -10.12
C PHE A 122 13.37 -1.23 -11.57
N LEU A 123 12.43 -2.11 -11.92
CA LEU A 123 12.20 -2.54 -13.31
C LEU A 123 11.59 -1.43 -14.18
N ILE A 124 11.04 -0.37 -13.57
CA ILE A 124 10.46 0.78 -14.26
C ILE A 124 11.49 1.92 -14.33
N THR A 125 11.92 2.41 -13.16
CA THR A 125 12.89 3.50 -13.06
C THR A 125 13.51 3.53 -11.65
N PRO A 126 14.84 3.75 -11.53
CA PRO A 126 15.51 3.84 -10.23
C PRO A 126 14.93 4.93 -9.31
N ALA A 127 14.51 6.07 -9.86
CA ALA A 127 13.97 7.18 -9.08
C ALA A 127 12.67 6.77 -8.35
N PHE A 128 11.80 6.01 -9.01
CA PHE A 128 10.58 5.49 -8.40
C PHE A 128 10.91 4.45 -7.32
N GLY A 129 11.91 3.60 -7.59
CA GLY A 129 12.50 2.69 -6.59
C GLY A 129 12.90 3.40 -5.30
N LEU A 130 13.69 4.47 -5.40
CA LEU A 130 14.15 5.23 -4.24
C LEU A 130 12.99 5.85 -3.45
N VAL A 131 11.97 6.38 -4.13
CA VAL A 131 10.77 6.92 -3.47
C VAL A 131 10.03 5.83 -2.70
N ILE A 132 9.78 4.68 -3.33
CA ILE A 132 9.11 3.55 -2.67
C ILE A 132 9.92 3.07 -1.46
N VAL A 133 11.24 2.92 -1.60
CA VAL A 133 12.11 2.53 -0.47
C VAL A 133 12.01 3.55 0.67
N GLY A 134 12.03 4.84 0.37
CA GLY A 134 11.81 5.90 1.37
C GLY A 134 10.46 5.75 2.08
N CYS A 135 9.39 5.45 1.33
CA CYS A 135 8.06 5.20 1.89
C CYS A 135 8.04 3.94 2.78
N ILE A 136 8.71 2.85 2.38
CA ILE A 136 8.80 1.62 3.19
C ILE A 136 9.54 1.91 4.49
N LEU A 137 10.68 2.61 4.43
CA LEU A 137 11.43 3.00 5.62
C LEU A 137 10.57 3.84 6.56
N MET A 138 9.86 4.84 6.03
CA MET A 138 8.93 5.65 6.81
C MET A 138 7.79 4.81 7.42
N SER A 139 7.19 3.89 6.65
CA SER A 139 6.15 2.98 7.15
C SER A 139 6.66 2.13 8.31
N VAL A 140 7.85 1.54 8.17
CA VAL A 140 8.46 0.72 9.21
C VAL A 140 8.79 1.57 10.43
N ILE A 141 9.47 2.71 10.26
CA ILE A 141 9.82 3.60 11.37
C ILE A 141 8.57 4.06 12.11
N TYR A 142 7.52 4.44 11.39
CA TYR A 142 6.27 4.93 11.98
C TYR A 142 5.54 3.90 12.84
N SER A 143 5.65 2.61 12.50
CA SER A 143 4.86 1.54 13.14
C SER A 143 5.65 0.53 13.96
N HIS A 144 6.97 0.45 13.79
CA HIS A 144 7.81 -0.49 14.53
C HIS A 144 7.88 -0.09 16.02
N PRO A 145 7.80 -1.05 16.96
CA PRO A 145 7.69 -0.77 18.40
C PRO A 145 8.84 0.05 19.00
N ILE A 146 10.04 -0.02 18.39
CA ILE A 146 11.21 0.75 18.85
C ILE A 146 11.06 2.25 18.53
N THR A 147 10.37 2.60 17.45
CA THR A 147 10.33 3.96 16.90
C THR A 147 8.92 4.49 16.74
N ARG A 148 7.91 3.95 17.43
CA ARG A 148 6.47 4.25 17.31
C ARG A 148 6.15 5.75 17.40
N TRP A 149 6.47 6.53 16.37
CA TRP A 149 6.31 7.98 16.34
C TRP A 149 4.84 8.39 16.33
N LYS A 150 3.95 7.46 15.98
CA LYS A 150 2.51 7.60 16.16
C LYS A 150 2.04 7.61 17.63
N SER A 151 2.90 7.25 18.58
CA SER A 151 2.57 7.26 20.01
C SER A 151 3.21 8.42 20.77
N VAL A 152 3.60 9.51 20.10
CA VAL A 152 3.84 10.77 20.82
C VAL A 152 2.46 11.28 21.23
N PRO A 153 2.15 11.32 22.55
CA PRO A 153 0.90 11.90 23.00
C PRO A 153 0.89 13.37 22.60
N ASP A 154 -0.25 13.89 22.14
CA ASP A 154 -0.50 15.31 22.29
C ASP A 154 -0.24 15.66 23.76
N VAL A 155 0.64 16.64 24.02
CA VAL A 155 0.92 17.20 25.35
C VAL A 155 -0.25 18.07 25.81
N THR A 156 -1.49 17.62 25.58
CA THR A 156 -2.72 18.38 25.78
C THR A 156 -3.83 17.53 26.40
N GLY A 157 -3.46 16.50 27.17
CA GLY A 157 -4.42 15.57 27.82
C GLY A 157 -4.30 15.47 29.33
N SER A 158 -3.56 16.39 29.99
CA SER A 158 -3.48 16.41 31.46
C SER A 158 -3.67 17.84 31.98
N LEU A 159 -4.89 18.36 31.83
CA LEU A 159 -5.42 19.35 32.76
C LEU A 159 -6.86 18.93 33.10
N THR A 160 -6.98 18.37 34.30
CA THR A 160 -8.15 18.27 35.19
C THR A 160 -9.42 17.61 34.66
#